data_AF-A0A7K2M8K6-F1
#
_entry.id   AF-A0A7K2M8K6-F1
#
_cell.length_a   1.000
_cell.length_b   1.000
_cell.length_c   1.000
_cell.angle_alpha   90.00
_cell.angle_beta   90.00
_cell.angle_gamma   90.00
#
_symmetry.space_group_name_H-M   'P 1'
#
loop_
_entity.id
_entity.type
_entity.pdbx_description
1 polymer ?
#
loop_
_entity_poly.entity_id
_entity_poly.type
_entity_poly.pdbx_seq_one_letter_code
_entity_poly.pdbx_strand_id
1 'polypeptide(L)'
;SGVRLTSGHAPRGDGEAVLDADTAGRRHVRIGDVLAVQAPTGTFRVHVCGIAAFTTTNPGSALVFLDTPTAQRRLLGSTARATAVSVDAAGGVTDAELKRRV
;
A
#
# COMPACT_ATOMS: atom_id res chain seq x y z
N SER A 1 -3.56 7.87 -10.73
CA SER A 1 -3.21 8.77 -9.62
C SER A 1 -1.97 8.24 -8.92
N GLY A 2 -0.87 9.00 -8.95
CA GLY A 2 0.42 8.55 -8.42
C GLY A 2 0.57 8.75 -6.90
N VAL A 3 1.43 7.95 -6.29
CA VAL A 3 1.93 8.14 -4.92
C VAL A 3 3.46 8.16 -4.94
N ARG A 4 4.06 8.88 -3.99
CA ARG A 4 5.51 8.98 -3.81
C ARG A 4 5.88 8.71 -2.36
N LEU A 5 6.86 7.85 -2.13
CA LEU A 5 7.46 7.67 -0.82
C LEU A 5 8.18 8.96 -0.38
N THR A 6 7.79 9.53 0.75
CA THR A 6 8.35 10.78 1.28
C THR A 6 9.21 10.55 2.53
N SER A 7 9.07 9.40 3.19
CA SER A 7 9.87 9.04 4.37
C SER A 7 9.99 7.54 4.52
N GLY A 8 11.09 7.08 5.13
CA GLY A 8 11.35 5.65 5.36
C GLY A 8 11.75 4.91 4.09
N HIS A 9 11.28 3.66 3.95
CA HIS A 9 11.57 2.82 2.79
C HIS A 9 10.34 2.02 2.35
N ALA A 10 10.39 1.46 1.14
CA ALA A 10 9.41 0.49 0.66
C ALA A 10 9.44 -0.80 1.51
N PRO A 11 8.32 -1.53 1.65
CA PRO A 11 8.28 -2.77 2.43
C PRO A 11 9.23 -3.82 1.87
N ARG A 12 9.97 -4.50 2.75
CA ARG A 12 10.92 -5.57 2.40
C ARG A 12 10.41 -6.96 2.76
N GLY A 13 9.23 -7.08 3.37
CA GLY A 13 8.61 -8.36 3.68
C GLY A 13 7.36 -8.28 4.55
N ASP A 14 6.91 -9.46 4.98
CA ASP A 14 5.59 -9.77 5.58
C ASP A 14 5.23 -9.02 6.88
N GLY A 15 6.21 -8.32 7.46
CA GLY A 15 6.04 -7.52 8.68
C GLY A 15 6.08 -6.01 8.46
N GLU A 16 6.14 -5.53 7.22
CA GLU A 16 6.33 -4.10 6.92
C GLU A 16 5.20 -3.56 6.03
N ALA A 17 4.87 -2.29 6.24
CA ALA A 17 3.94 -1.56 5.39
C ALA A 17 4.31 -0.09 5.25
N VAL A 18 3.93 0.52 4.14
CA VAL A 18 3.92 1.98 3.98
C VAL A 18 2.50 2.48 4.15
N LEU A 19 2.31 3.56 4.91
CA LEU A 19 1.01 4.20 5.12
C LEU A 19 0.92 5.51 4.34
N ASP A 20 -0.26 5.85 3.83
CA ASP A 20 -0.47 7.17 3.22
C ASP A 20 -0.35 8.32 4.23
N ALA A 21 0.21 9.44 3.79
CA ALA A 21 0.53 10.58 4.63
C ALA A 21 -0.71 11.20 5.30
N ASP A 22 -1.85 11.22 4.61
CA ASP A 22 -3.06 11.83 5.16
C ASP A 22 -3.63 10.99 6.30
N THR A 23 -3.67 9.66 6.14
CA THR A 23 -4.09 8.73 7.19
C THR A 23 -3.11 8.75 8.35
N ALA A 24 -1.79 8.75 8.07
CA ALA A 24 -0.77 8.85 9.10
C ALA A 24 -0.94 10.14 9.93
N GLY A 25 -1.14 11.29 9.27
CA GLY A 25 -1.37 12.57 9.94
C GLY A 25 -2.66 12.58 10.77
N ARG A 26 -3.79 12.18 10.18
CA ARG A 26 -5.10 12.17 10.86
C ARG A 26 -5.17 11.21 12.05
N ARG A 27 -4.45 10.09 11.99
CA ARG A 27 -4.45 9.04 13.03
C ARG A 27 -3.22 9.11 13.94
N HIS A 28 -2.33 10.09 13.73
CA HIS A 28 -1.07 10.25 14.45
C HIS A 28 -0.15 9.03 14.41
N VAL A 29 -0.19 8.27 13.31
CA VAL A 29 0.66 7.09 13.09
C VAL A 29 2.03 7.53 12.57
N ARG A 30 3.09 6.93 13.08
CA ARG A 30 4.48 7.21 12.72
C ARG A 30 5.18 5.94 12.23
N ILE A 31 6.32 6.13 11.58
CA ILE A 31 7.25 5.03 11.25
C ILE A 31 7.67 4.36 12.56
N GLY A 32 7.63 3.03 12.59
CA GLY A 32 7.86 2.18 13.77
C GLY A 32 6.59 1.66 14.42
N ASP A 33 5.46 2.38 14.28
CA ASP A 33 4.18 1.96 14.84
C ASP A 33 3.68 0.66 14.24
N VAL A 34 2.92 -0.10 15.02
CA VAL A 34 2.31 -1.34 14.59
C VAL A 34 0.86 -1.13 14.19
N LEU A 35 0.52 -1.51 12.96
CA LEU A 35 -0.85 -1.57 12.48
C LEU A 35 -1.38 -2.99 12.56
N ALA A 36 -2.64 -3.14 12.97
CA ALA A 36 -3.39 -4.37 12.78
C ALA A 36 -4.18 -4.26 11.47
N VAL A 37 -3.91 -5.16 10.53
CA VAL A 37 -4.61 -5.27 9.25
C VAL A 37 -5.61 -6.41 9.34
N GLN A 38 -6.88 -6.07 9.21
CA GLN A 38 -7.98 -7.04 9.21
C GLN A 38 -8.28 -7.45 7.77
N ALA A 39 -8.13 -8.73 7.46
CA ALA A 39 -8.42 -9.30 6.15
C ALA A 39 -9.35 -10.52 6.29
N PRO A 40 -10.02 -10.96 5.21
CA PRO A 40 -10.87 -12.17 5.23
C PRO A 40 -10.13 -13.44 5.68
N THR A 41 -8.83 -13.49 5.45
CA THR A 41 -7.88 -14.55 5.85
C THR A 41 -7.51 -14.53 7.33
N GLY A 42 -7.86 -13.46 8.05
CA GLY A 42 -7.46 -13.22 9.42
C GLY A 42 -6.83 -11.84 9.64
N THR A 43 -6.53 -11.53 10.90
CA THR A 43 -5.82 -10.30 11.28
C THR A 43 -4.33 -10.56 11.34
N PHE A 44 -3.52 -9.67 10.77
CA PHE A 44 -2.07 -9.69 10.87
C PHE A 44 -1.52 -8.31 11.26
N ARG A 45 -0.27 -8.27 11.70
CA ARG A 45 0.39 -7.04 12.16
C ARG A 45 1.53 -6.67 11.24
N VAL A 46 1.71 -5.38 11.01
CA VAL A 46 2.81 -4.81 10.24
C VAL A 46 3.36 -3.58 10.96
N HIS A 47 4.66 -3.37 10.86
CA HIS A 47 5.32 -2.12 11.23
C HIS A 47 5.24 -1.13 10.08
N VAL A 48 4.90 0.12 10.40
CA VAL A 48 5.00 1.20 9.43
C VAL A 48 6.47 1.49 9.17
N CYS A 49 6.97 1.14 7.98
CA CYS A 49 8.37 1.33 7.59
C CYS A 49 8.59 2.58 6.72
N GLY A 50 7.51 3.21 6.27
CA GLY A 50 7.55 4.42 5.46
C GLY A 50 6.21 5.12 5.32
N ILE A 51 6.25 6.32 4.77
CA ILE A 51 5.08 7.16 4.53
C ILE A 51 5.09 7.61 3.06
N ALA A 52 3.94 7.48 2.39
CA ALA A 52 3.77 7.92 1.00
C ALA A 52 2.75 9.05 0.88
N ALA A 53 3.06 10.07 0.09
CA ALA A 53 2.14 11.15 -0.24
C ALA A 53 1.55 10.95 -1.64
N PHE A 54 0.28 11.30 -1.82
CA PHE A 54 -0.31 11.38 -3.15
C PHE A 54 0.34 12.51 -3.94
N THR A 55 0.60 12.28 -5.23
CA THR A 55 1.08 13.33 -6.14
C THR A 55 -0.05 14.16 -6.74
N THR A 56 -1.28 13.80 -6.41
CA THR A 56 -2.54 14.47 -6.75
C THR A 56 -3.42 14.53 -5.49
N THR A 57 -4.61 15.12 -5.56
CA THR A 57 -5.56 15.07 -4.44
C THR A 57 -5.87 13.62 -4.07
N ASN A 58 -5.79 13.29 -2.78
CA ASN A 58 -6.29 12.02 -2.26
C ASN A 58 -7.83 12.01 -2.40
N PRO A 59 -8.43 11.01 -3.07
CA PRO A 59 -9.89 10.91 -3.21
C PRO A 59 -10.63 10.62 -1.89
N GLY A 60 -9.93 10.56 -0.76
CA GLY A 60 -10.47 10.28 0.58
C GLY A 60 -10.27 8.84 1.04
N SER A 61 -9.52 8.04 0.30
CA SER A 61 -9.23 6.64 0.67
C SER A 61 -7.97 6.57 1.53
N ALA A 62 -8.02 5.72 2.56
CA ALA A 62 -6.81 5.29 3.27
C ALA A 62 -6.11 4.20 2.46
N LEU A 63 -4.80 4.31 2.27
CA LEU A 63 -3.98 3.33 1.55
C LEU A 63 -2.89 2.79 2.45
N VAL A 64 -2.75 1.47 2.43
CA VAL A 64 -1.65 0.71 3.04
C VAL A 64 -0.98 -0.08 1.93
N PHE A 65 0.33 0.07 1.79
CA PHE A 65 1.12 -0.60 0.77
C PHE A 65 1.94 -1.72 1.39
N LEU A 66 1.86 -2.91 0.82
CA LEU A 66 2.57 -4.13 1.21
C LEU A 66 3.42 -4.62 0.04
N ASP A 67 4.43 -5.46 0.30
CA ASP A 67 5.05 -6.21 -0.78
C ASP A 67 4.04 -7.21 -1.39
N THR A 68 4.19 -7.49 -2.69
CA THR A 68 3.24 -8.32 -3.43
C THR A 68 3.05 -9.72 -2.83
N PRO A 69 4.12 -10.48 -2.50
CA PRO A 69 3.96 -11.78 -1.82
C PRO A 69 3.13 -11.70 -0.54
N THR A 70 3.36 -10.68 0.29
CA THR A 70 2.61 -10.46 1.53
C THR A 70 1.15 -10.15 1.24
N ALA A 71 0.85 -9.25 0.32
CA ALA A 71 -0.53 -8.95 -0.06
C ALA A 71 -1.27 -10.20 -0.53
N GLN A 72 -0.65 -11.02 -1.38
CA GLN A 72 -1.30 -12.22 -1.90
C GLN A 72 -1.56 -13.26 -0.81
N ARG A 73 -0.58 -13.54 0.06
CA ARG A 73 -0.76 -14.48 1.17
C ARG A 73 -1.75 -13.96 2.21
N ARG A 74 -1.53 -12.73 2.68
CA ARG A 74 -2.20 -12.17 3.85
C ARG A 74 -3.54 -11.55 3.53
N LEU A 75 -3.81 -11.08 2.32
CA LEU A 75 -5.11 -10.51 1.96
C LEU A 75 -5.98 -11.50 1.17
N LEU A 76 -5.37 -12.27 0.25
CA LEU A 76 -6.09 -13.15 -0.67
C LEU A 76 -6.03 -14.63 -0.26
N GLY A 77 -5.22 -14.96 0.75
CA GLY A 77 -5.05 -16.33 1.24
C GLY A 77 -4.24 -17.22 0.31
N SER A 78 -3.65 -16.65 -0.76
CA SER A 78 -2.90 -17.40 -1.77
C SER A 78 -2.08 -16.49 -2.67
N THR A 79 -0.84 -16.88 -2.95
CA THR A 79 0.01 -16.29 -4.01
C THR A 79 -0.50 -16.52 -5.43
N ALA A 80 -1.46 -17.44 -5.62
CA ALA A 80 -2.03 -17.77 -6.93
C ALA A 80 -3.27 -16.93 -7.29
N ARG A 81 -3.79 -16.11 -6.37
CA ARG A 81 -4.94 -15.23 -6.62
C ARG A 81 -4.45 -13.84 -6.99
N ALA A 82 -4.93 -13.32 -8.11
CA ALA A 82 -4.78 -11.92 -8.51
C ALA A 82 -6.18 -11.30 -8.65
N THR A 83 -6.58 -10.52 -7.66
CA THR A 83 -7.69 -9.57 -7.80
C THR A 83 -7.04 -8.21 -7.91
N ALA A 84 -6.94 -7.68 -9.14
CA ALA A 84 -6.37 -6.38 -9.52
C ALA A 84 -5.56 -5.69 -8.41
N VAL A 85 -4.25 -6.00 -8.36
CA VAL A 85 -3.30 -5.22 -7.57
C VAL A 85 -2.74 -4.17 -8.53
N SER A 86 -3.06 -2.89 -8.32
CA SER A 86 -2.38 -1.80 -9.00
C SER A 86 -0.94 -1.72 -8.47
N VAL A 87 -0.06 -2.51 -9.08
CA VAL A 87 1.39 -2.41 -8.90
C VAL A 87 1.88 -1.36 -9.90
N ASP A 88 1.95 -0.10 -9.49
CA ASP A 88 2.82 0.85 -10.16
C ASP A 88 4.23 0.64 -9.63
N ALA A 89 4.98 -0.26 -10.28
CA ALA A 89 6.41 -0.43 -10.05
C ALA A 89 7.17 -0.23 -11.38
N ALA A 90 7.98 0.83 -11.37
CA ALA A 90 9.03 1.20 -12.31
C ALA A 90 8.63 1.73 -13.70
N GLY A 91 8.87 3.04 -13.88
CA GLY A 91 9.37 3.61 -15.13
C GLY A 91 8.39 3.80 -16.28
N GLY A 92 7.58 4.87 -16.22
CA GLY A 92 7.08 5.54 -17.42
C GLY A 92 5.93 4.85 -18.15
N VAL A 93 4.71 4.99 -17.63
CA VAL A 93 3.50 4.94 -18.46
C VAL A 93 2.59 6.09 -18.04
N THR A 94 2.12 6.87 -19.00
CA THR A 94 1.23 8.01 -18.76
C THR A 94 -0.22 7.55 -18.58
N ASP A 95 -0.98 8.36 -17.85
CA ASP A 95 -2.37 8.16 -17.40
C ASP A 95 -3.38 7.79 -18.52
N ALA A 96 -2.99 7.93 -19.79
CA ALA A 96 -3.84 7.66 -20.95
C ALA A 96 -4.04 6.15 -21.25
N GLU A 97 -3.13 5.27 -20.84
CA GLU A 97 -3.23 3.83 -21.17
C GLU A 97 -4.13 3.06 -20.17
N LEU A 98 -4.36 3.61 -18.97
CA LEU A 98 -5.10 2.96 -17.89
C LEU A 98 -6.62 2.93 -18.13
N LYS A 99 -7.14 3.75 -19.04
CA LYS A 99 -8.59 3.81 -19.35
C LYS A 99 -9.08 2.72 -20.30
N ARG A 100 -8.22 1.87 -20.86
CA ARG A 100 -8.59 0.90 -21.91
C ARG A 100 -8.90 -0.53 -21.43
N ARG A 101 -8.94 -0.80 -20.13
CA ARG A 101 -9.27 -2.15 -19.61
C ARG A 101 -10.25 -2.13 -18.42
N VAL A 102 -11.27 -1.31 -18.53
CA VAL A 102 -12.56 -1.53 -17.83
C VAL A 102 -13.60 -1.84 -18.88
#